data_AF-A0A8J4NJX7-F1
#
_entry.id   AF-A0A8J4NJX7-F1
#
_cell.length_a   1.000
_cell.length_b   1.000
_cell.length_c   1.000
_cell.angle_alpha   90.00
_cell.angle_beta   90.00
_cell.angle_gamma   90.00
#
_symmetry.space_group_name_H-M   'P 1'
#
loop_
_entity.id
_entity.type
_entity.pdbx_description
1 polymer ?
#
loop_
_entity_poly.entity_id
_entity_poly.type
_entity_poly.pdbx_seq_one_letter_code
_entity_poly.pdbx_strand_id
1 'polypeptide(L)'
;RGWVKAHAKDNQPATKWNQKVDELTKMRKIALNPEWYRLGEWLHQNLGHTGKEALYFCWPINRKTCETILTECSQCRLKLQTDHPAKTPPLHINEGKTLWSIWQIDYIGPFKSSAGYRYILTGVEVVSGLLMATKCRKADGRNTVRGLSFWFSNLPTPDVIQSDNGSHFSCKEVQDWAKQEGIK
;
A
#
# COMPACT_ATOMS: atom_id res chain seq x y z
N ARG A 1 -36.01 37.52 -1.82
CA ARG A 1 -34.81 36.66 -1.73
C ARG A 1 -33.97 37.21 -0.58
N GLY A 2 -34.08 36.62 0.62
CA GLY A 2 -33.36 37.07 1.81
C GLY A 2 -32.33 36.03 2.22
N TRP A 3 -31.07 36.43 2.31
CA TRP A 3 -30.01 35.59 2.87
C TRP A 3 -30.06 35.71 4.39
N VAL A 4 -30.16 34.58 5.09
CA VAL A 4 -30.07 34.53 6.56
C VAL A 4 -28.63 34.12 6.91
N LYS A 5 -27.96 34.92 7.75
CA LYS A 5 -26.62 34.60 8.27
C LYS A 5 -26.69 33.36 9.17
N ALA A 6 -25.82 32.39 8.93
CA ALA A 6 -25.59 31.32 9.87
C ALA A 6 -24.97 31.89 11.17
N HIS A 7 -25.47 31.43 12.33
CA HIS A 7 -25.01 31.77 13.69
C HIS A 7 -25.40 33.15 14.27
N ALA A 8 -26.56 33.69 13.94
CA ALA A 8 -27.13 34.80 14.70
C ALA A 8 -27.72 34.28 16.04
N LYS A 9 -27.30 34.87 17.17
CA LYS A 9 -27.72 34.52 18.55
C LYS A 9 -28.98 35.29 18.98
N ASP A 10 -29.86 35.58 18.06
CA ASP A 10 -31.10 36.31 18.31
C ASP A 10 -32.33 35.39 18.24
N ASN A 11 -33.40 35.81 18.90
CA ASN A 11 -34.66 35.07 19.06
C ASN A 11 -35.50 35.02 17.77
N GLN A 12 -34.84 35.04 16.60
CA GLN A 12 -35.50 35.05 15.30
C GLN A 12 -36.05 33.66 14.93
N PRO A 13 -37.11 33.58 14.10
CA PRO A 13 -37.69 32.30 13.65
C PRO A 13 -36.68 31.36 12.98
N ALA A 14 -35.60 31.91 12.41
CA ALA A 14 -34.51 31.17 11.80
C ALA A 14 -33.72 30.31 12.80
N THR A 15 -33.66 30.71 14.08
CA THR A 15 -32.91 30.00 15.13
C THR A 15 -33.49 28.62 15.41
N LYS A 16 -34.82 28.49 15.33
CA LYS A 16 -35.50 27.19 15.43
C LYS A 16 -35.13 26.25 14.28
N TRP A 17 -34.98 26.79 13.07
CA TRP A 17 -34.59 26.00 11.89
C TRP A 17 -33.09 25.65 11.92
N ASN A 18 -32.25 26.58 12.35
CA ASN A 18 -30.82 26.33 12.53
C ASN A 18 -30.57 25.26 13.61
N GLN A 19 -31.25 25.35 14.76
CA GLN A 19 -31.18 24.31 15.81
C GLN A 19 -31.66 22.95 15.30
N LYS A 20 -32.73 22.92 14.48
CA LYS A 20 -33.23 21.67 13.90
C LYS A 20 -32.25 21.08 12.89
N VAL A 21 -31.59 21.90 12.07
CA VAL A 21 -30.53 21.46 11.15
C VAL A 21 -29.32 20.96 11.92
N ASP A 22 -28.90 21.65 13.00
CA ASP A 22 -27.81 21.23 13.87
C ASP A 22 -28.13 19.89 14.58
N GLU A 23 -29.38 19.67 15.00
CA GLU A 23 -29.80 18.37 15.55
C GLU A 23 -29.81 17.25 14.51
N LEU A 24 -30.22 17.54 13.27
CA LEU A 24 -30.25 16.56 12.18
C LEU A 24 -28.84 16.23 11.65
N THR A 25 -27.89 17.14 11.78
CA THR A 25 -26.51 16.97 11.32
C THR A 25 -25.54 16.49 12.41
N LYS A 26 -25.99 16.40 13.67
CA LYS A 26 -25.23 15.71 14.73
C LYS A 26 -24.99 14.27 14.31
N MET A 27 -23.73 13.95 14.00
CA MET A 27 -23.24 12.60 13.75
C MET A 27 -23.58 11.71 14.96
N ARG A 28 -24.62 10.88 14.81
CA ARG A 28 -24.96 9.88 15.82
C ARG A 28 -24.03 8.69 15.63
N LYS A 29 -23.44 8.20 16.73
CA LYS A 29 -22.87 6.85 16.75
C LYS A 29 -24.04 5.89 16.52
N ILE A 30 -24.14 5.35 15.31
CA ILE A 30 -25.10 4.29 15.01
C ILE A 30 -24.68 3.09 15.86
N ALA A 31 -25.51 2.72 16.83
CA ALA A 31 -25.35 1.44 17.52
C ALA A 31 -25.49 0.34 16.45
N LEU A 32 -24.52 -0.57 16.39
CA LEU A 32 -24.56 -1.64 15.40
C LEU A 32 -25.80 -2.49 15.64
N ASN A 33 -26.72 -2.46 14.69
CA ASN A 33 -27.78 -3.44 14.57
C ASN A 33 -27.13 -4.83 14.36
N PRO A 34 -27.49 -5.87 15.13
CA PRO A 34 -27.01 -7.25 14.92
C PRO A 34 -27.16 -7.75 13.47
N GLU A 35 -28.12 -7.22 12.70
CA GLU A 35 -28.27 -7.53 11.27
C GLU A 35 -27.07 -7.07 10.42
N TRP A 36 -26.28 -6.08 10.85
CA TRP A 36 -25.05 -5.69 10.15
C TRP A 36 -23.97 -6.76 10.20
N TYR A 37 -23.99 -7.61 11.24
CA TYR A 37 -23.07 -8.76 11.31
C TYR A 37 -23.35 -9.72 10.15
N ARG A 38 -24.62 -10.13 10.00
CA ARG A 38 -25.07 -11.01 8.92
C ARG A 38 -24.84 -10.42 7.54
N LEU A 39 -25.08 -9.11 7.39
CA LEU A 39 -24.76 -8.41 6.16
C LEU A 39 -23.25 -8.47 5.86
N GLY A 40 -22.40 -8.30 6.86
CA GLY A 40 -20.96 -8.43 6.73
C GLY A 40 -20.50 -9.83 6.33
N GLU A 41 -21.07 -10.87 6.94
CA GLU A 41 -20.81 -12.26 6.55
C GLU A 41 -21.21 -12.51 5.09
N TRP A 42 -22.41 -12.08 4.70
CA TRP A 42 -22.91 -12.21 3.35
C TRP A 42 -22.02 -11.48 2.34
N LEU A 43 -21.61 -10.24 2.64
CA LEU A 43 -20.72 -9.45 1.79
C LEU A 43 -19.34 -10.10 1.67
N HIS A 44 -18.77 -10.57 2.78
CA HIS A 44 -17.49 -11.26 2.79
C HIS A 44 -17.52 -12.46 1.83
N GLN A 45 -18.57 -13.29 1.90
CA GLN A 45 -18.72 -14.48 1.05
C GLN A 45 -18.96 -14.12 -0.43
N ASN A 46 -19.91 -13.23 -0.73
CA ASN A 46 -20.30 -12.92 -2.11
C ASN A 46 -19.27 -12.09 -2.88
N LEU A 47 -18.40 -11.36 -2.17
CA LEU A 47 -17.28 -10.62 -2.77
C LEU A 47 -16.00 -11.47 -2.87
N GLY A 48 -16.12 -12.80 -2.77
CA GLY A 48 -15.00 -13.72 -2.95
C GLY A 48 -14.03 -13.73 -1.77
N HIS A 49 -14.56 -13.77 -0.54
CA HIS A 49 -13.78 -13.78 0.70
C HIS A 49 -12.92 -12.53 0.90
N THR A 50 -13.52 -11.35 0.70
CA THR A 50 -12.79 -10.08 0.75
C THR A 50 -12.20 -9.77 2.13
N GLY A 51 -11.10 -9.03 2.15
CA GLY A 51 -10.31 -8.71 3.33
C GLY A 51 -10.97 -7.70 4.28
N LYS A 52 -10.44 -7.58 5.50
CA LYS A 52 -10.94 -6.67 6.55
C LYS A 52 -11.11 -5.24 6.06
N GLU A 53 -10.09 -4.69 5.41
CA GLU A 53 -10.10 -3.28 4.98
C GLU A 53 -11.10 -3.05 3.86
N ALA A 54 -11.30 -4.01 2.95
CA ALA A 54 -12.31 -3.89 1.90
C ALA A 54 -13.75 -3.91 2.47
N LEU A 55 -14.01 -4.78 3.45
CA LEU A 55 -15.29 -4.80 4.18
C LEU A 55 -15.54 -3.51 4.96
N TYR A 56 -14.50 -3.00 5.64
CA TYR A 56 -14.57 -1.76 6.42
C TYR A 56 -14.76 -0.51 5.55
N PHE A 57 -14.10 -0.44 4.39
CA PHE A 57 -14.10 0.74 3.54
C PHE A 57 -15.42 0.91 2.77
N CYS A 58 -16.03 -0.20 2.33
CA CYS A 58 -17.20 -0.17 1.46
C CYS A 58 -18.54 -0.11 2.22
N TRP A 59 -18.55 -0.39 3.53
CA TRP A 59 -19.78 -0.57 4.29
C TRP A 59 -19.64 -0.03 5.73
N PRO A 60 -20.72 0.41 6.39
CA PRO A 60 -20.67 0.95 7.74
C PRO A 60 -20.56 -0.16 8.82
N ILE A 61 -19.65 -1.11 8.61
CA ILE A 61 -19.32 -2.21 9.52
C ILE A 61 -18.02 -1.83 10.21
N ASN A 62 -17.96 -1.92 11.54
CA ASN A 62 -16.75 -1.55 12.27
C ASN A 62 -15.63 -2.59 12.06
N ARG A 63 -14.36 -2.16 12.24
CA ARG A 63 -13.18 -3.02 12.06
C ARG A 63 -13.19 -4.31 12.89
N LYS A 64 -13.64 -4.23 14.15
CA LYS A 64 -13.69 -5.39 15.05
C LYS A 64 -14.66 -6.44 14.53
N THR A 65 -15.82 -6.02 14.04
CA THR A 65 -16.80 -6.91 13.40
C THR A 65 -16.24 -7.53 12.13
N CYS A 66 -15.55 -6.75 11.28
CA CYS A 66 -14.87 -7.30 10.12
C CYS A 66 -13.82 -8.36 10.49
N GLU A 67 -13.02 -8.13 11.55
CA GLU A 67 -12.05 -9.11 12.07
C GLU A 67 -12.72 -10.42 12.51
N THR A 68 -13.82 -10.31 13.26
CA THR A 68 -14.60 -11.47 13.70
C THR A 68 -15.11 -12.27 12.49
N ILE A 69 -15.74 -11.62 11.52
CA ILE A 69 -16.26 -12.27 10.29
C ILE A 69 -15.16 -13.03 9.56
N LEU A 70 -13.97 -12.41 9.38
CA LEU A 70 -12.84 -13.04 8.71
C LEU A 70 -12.29 -14.25 9.49
N THR A 71 -12.22 -14.14 10.81
CA THR A 71 -11.64 -15.17 11.69
C THR A 71 -12.55 -16.37 11.83
N GLU A 72 -13.87 -16.14 11.87
CA GLU A 72 -14.88 -17.19 11.96
C GLU A 72 -15.16 -17.89 10.62
N CYS A 73 -14.80 -17.26 9.50
CA CYS A 73 -14.94 -17.85 8.17
C CYS A 73 -14.06 -19.10 8.00
N SER A 74 -14.71 -20.27 7.90
CA SER A 74 -14.03 -21.57 7.77
C SER A 74 -13.15 -21.67 6.53
N GLN A 75 -13.58 -21.12 5.39
CA GLN A 75 -12.81 -21.14 4.13
C GLN A 75 -11.53 -20.31 4.23
N CYS A 76 -11.62 -19.09 4.77
CA CYS A 76 -10.45 -18.25 5.02
C CYS A 76 -9.49 -18.89 6.01
N ARG A 77 -10.02 -19.47 7.10
CA ARG A 77 -9.22 -20.15 8.11
C ARG A 77 -8.47 -21.36 7.55
N LEU A 78 -9.14 -22.20 6.75
CA LEU A 78 -8.49 -23.33 6.07
C LEU A 78 -7.41 -22.86 5.10
N LYS A 79 -7.70 -21.83 4.31
CA LYS A 79 -6.73 -21.25 3.36
C LYS A 79 -5.51 -20.64 4.06
N LEU A 80 -5.72 -19.98 5.20
CA LEU A 80 -4.62 -19.47 6.03
C LEU A 80 -3.83 -20.61 6.68
N GLN A 81 -4.43 -21.74 7.02
CA GLN A 81 -3.70 -22.90 7.54
C GLN A 81 -2.87 -23.61 6.46
N THR A 82 -3.35 -23.65 5.22
CA THR A 82 -2.60 -24.24 4.09
C THR A 82 -1.52 -23.30 3.58
N ASP A 83 -1.84 -22.01 3.39
CA ASP A 83 -1.03 -21.03 2.66
C ASP A 83 -0.56 -19.86 3.55
N HIS A 84 -0.43 -20.04 4.88
CA HIS A 84 -0.02 -18.94 5.75
C HIS A 84 1.32 -18.35 5.27
N PRO A 85 1.40 -17.03 5.00
CA PRO A 85 2.66 -16.36 4.66
C PRO A 85 3.73 -16.46 5.77
N ALA A 86 3.34 -16.92 6.96
CA ALA A 86 4.22 -17.11 8.12
C ALA A 86 4.86 -18.51 8.16
N LYS A 87 4.50 -19.43 7.25
CA LYS A 87 5.27 -20.68 7.05
C LYS A 87 6.64 -20.40 6.45
N THR A 88 6.75 -19.28 5.73
CA THR A 88 8.03 -18.69 5.35
C THR A 88 8.43 -17.73 6.46
N PRO A 89 9.65 -17.78 7.00
CA PRO A 89 10.12 -16.70 7.86
C PRO A 89 9.94 -15.39 7.10
N PRO A 90 9.47 -14.31 7.75
CA PRO A 90 9.39 -13.01 7.09
C PRO A 90 10.75 -12.74 6.45
N LEU A 91 10.76 -12.33 5.17
CA LEU A 91 11.97 -11.82 4.56
C LEU A 91 12.46 -10.72 5.50
N HIS A 92 13.59 -10.95 6.17
CA HIS A 92 14.23 -9.92 6.96
C HIS A 92 14.68 -8.85 5.97
N ILE A 93 13.86 -7.82 5.83
CA ILE A 93 14.30 -6.55 5.28
C ILE A 93 15.34 -6.06 6.28
N ASN A 94 16.56 -5.84 5.81
CA ASN A 94 17.58 -5.29 6.69
C ASN A 94 17.12 -3.90 7.08
N GLU A 95 16.88 -3.66 8.37
CA GLU A 95 16.61 -2.32 8.87
C GLU A 95 17.89 -1.50 8.69
N GLY A 96 17.87 -0.54 7.77
CA GLY A 96 18.99 0.36 7.52
C GLY A 96 19.33 1.11 8.80
N LYS A 97 20.52 0.88 9.36
CA LYS A 97 21.00 1.63 10.53
C LYS A 97 21.54 3.03 10.16
N THR A 98 21.83 3.24 8.87
CA THR A 98 22.50 4.44 8.36
C THR A 98 21.79 4.91 7.09
N LEU A 99 21.58 6.21 6.97
CA LEU A 99 21.02 6.81 5.75
C LEU A 99 21.89 6.46 4.54
N TRP A 100 21.25 6.11 3.42
CA TRP A 100 21.87 5.73 2.14
C TRP A 100 22.50 4.33 2.09
N SER A 101 22.57 3.58 3.20
CA SER A 101 23.30 2.32 3.21
C SER A 101 22.58 1.16 2.54
N ILE A 102 21.23 1.16 2.55
CA ILE A 102 20.43 0.06 2.02
C ILE A 102 19.38 0.57 1.05
N TRP A 103 19.36 -0.04 -0.13
CA TRP A 103 18.35 0.20 -1.16
C TRP A 103 17.61 -1.09 -1.47
N GLN A 104 16.29 -0.99 -1.67
CA GLN A 104 15.48 -2.09 -2.19
C GLN A 104 15.07 -1.77 -3.62
N ILE A 105 15.35 -2.67 -4.57
CA ILE A 105 15.06 -2.47 -5.99
C ILE A 105 14.11 -3.51 -6.54
N ASP A 106 13.32 -3.12 -7.53
CA ASP A 106 12.35 -3.98 -8.21
C ASP A 106 12.08 -3.47 -9.64
N TYR A 107 11.48 -4.30 -10.49
CA TYR A 107 10.95 -3.90 -11.78
C TYR A 107 9.42 -3.93 -11.77
N ILE A 108 8.81 -2.82 -12.19
CA ILE A 108 7.37 -2.77 -12.45
C ILE A 108 7.13 -2.85 -13.96
N GLY A 109 6.27 -3.79 -14.38
CA GLY A 109 5.87 -3.99 -15.78
C GLY A 109 5.53 -5.45 -16.12
N PRO A 110 5.33 -5.78 -17.40
CA PRO A 110 5.36 -4.89 -18.57
C PRO A 110 4.11 -4.03 -18.73
N PHE A 111 4.31 -2.73 -18.92
CA PHE A 111 3.27 -1.77 -19.32
C PHE A 111 3.01 -1.79 -20.84
N LYS A 112 1.93 -1.14 -21.25
CA LYS A 112 1.72 -0.75 -22.66
C LYS A 112 2.90 0.11 -23.10
N SER A 113 3.48 -0.22 -24.25
CA SER A 113 4.69 0.47 -24.69
C SER A 113 4.45 1.95 -24.97
N SER A 114 5.31 2.79 -24.41
CA SER A 114 5.44 4.20 -24.76
C SER A 114 6.88 4.44 -25.23
N ALA A 115 7.07 4.80 -26.51
CA ALA A 115 8.38 4.95 -27.15
C ALA A 115 9.34 3.74 -26.97
N GLY A 116 8.79 2.52 -26.92
CA GLY A 116 9.56 1.29 -26.70
C GLY A 116 9.85 0.96 -25.24
N TYR A 117 9.54 1.84 -24.29
CA TYR A 117 9.67 1.58 -22.86
C TYR A 117 8.46 0.83 -22.34
N ARG A 118 8.71 -0.25 -21.59
CA ARG A 118 7.66 -1.14 -21.05
C ARG A 118 7.87 -1.49 -19.59
N TYR A 119 9.02 -1.19 -19.03
CA TYR A 119 9.36 -1.51 -17.65
C TYR A 119 9.84 -0.24 -16.95
N ILE A 120 9.76 -0.22 -15.64
CA ILE A 120 10.34 0.82 -14.79
C ILE A 120 11.17 0.09 -13.73
N LEU A 121 12.48 0.35 -13.70
CA LEU A 121 13.32 -0.03 -12.57
C LEU A 121 13.01 0.96 -11.44
N THR A 122 12.63 0.45 -10.28
CA THR A 122 12.33 1.23 -9.09
C THR A 122 13.31 0.88 -7.97
N GLY A 123 13.62 1.85 -7.12
CA GLY A 123 14.47 1.68 -5.96
C GLY A 123 14.00 2.54 -4.80
N VAL A 124 13.95 2.00 -3.58
CA VAL A 124 13.60 2.74 -2.36
C VAL A 124 14.78 2.69 -1.39
N GLU A 125 15.24 3.84 -0.94
CA GLU A 125 16.21 3.93 0.17
C GLU A 125 15.48 3.66 1.49
N VAL A 126 15.97 2.69 2.26
CA VAL A 126 15.22 2.10 3.38
C VAL A 126 14.95 3.09 4.52
N VAL A 127 15.87 4.02 4.80
CA VAL A 127 15.77 4.90 5.97
C VAL A 127 14.90 6.14 5.71
N SER A 128 15.12 6.81 4.58
CA SER A 128 14.42 8.03 4.17
C SER A 128 13.13 7.76 3.40
N GLY A 129 12.97 6.57 2.83
CA GLY A 129 11.88 6.25 1.91
C GLY A 129 12.02 6.94 0.55
N LEU A 130 13.19 7.45 0.18
CA LEU A 130 13.41 8.07 -1.12
C LEU A 130 13.18 7.07 -2.25
N LEU A 131 12.21 7.35 -3.11
CA LEU A 131 11.90 6.54 -4.29
C LEU A 131 12.63 7.07 -5.52
N MET A 132 13.36 6.18 -6.19
CA MET A 132 13.97 6.39 -7.50
C MET A 132 13.28 5.50 -8.54
N ALA A 133 13.14 6.03 -9.76
CA ALA A 133 12.52 5.30 -10.86
C ALA A 133 13.16 5.65 -12.21
N THR A 134 13.48 4.63 -13.00
CA THR A 134 14.05 4.77 -14.36
C THR A 134 13.27 3.90 -15.33
N LYS A 135 12.81 4.49 -16.44
CA LYS A 135 12.15 3.75 -17.52
C LYS A 135 13.14 2.84 -18.25
N CYS A 136 12.74 1.60 -18.51
CA CYS A 136 13.53 0.59 -19.23
C CYS A 136 12.72 -0.02 -20.39
N ARG A 137 13.41 -0.34 -21.49
CA ARG A 137 12.79 -1.05 -22.63
C ARG A 137 12.60 -2.53 -22.33
N LYS A 138 13.50 -3.10 -21.54
CA LYS A 138 13.51 -4.49 -21.06
C LYS A 138 13.95 -4.51 -19.59
N ALA A 139 13.46 -5.48 -18.83
CA ALA A 139 14.02 -5.82 -17.52
C ALA A 139 15.14 -6.86 -17.74
N ASP A 140 16.36 -6.37 -17.94
CA ASP A 140 17.57 -7.19 -18.15
C ASP A 140 18.76 -6.56 -17.42
N GLY A 141 19.82 -7.35 -17.20
CA GLY A 141 20.99 -6.94 -16.42
C GLY A 141 21.64 -5.65 -16.92
N ARG A 142 21.76 -5.49 -18.24
CA ARG A 142 22.32 -4.28 -18.84
C ARG A 142 21.50 -3.03 -18.51
N ASN A 143 20.17 -3.10 -18.62
CA ASN A 143 19.31 -1.98 -18.25
C ASN A 143 19.30 -1.74 -16.73
N THR A 144 19.44 -2.80 -15.92
CA THR A 144 19.61 -2.70 -14.46
C THR A 144 20.86 -1.89 -14.13
N VAL A 145 22.04 -2.33 -14.60
CA VAL A 145 23.32 -1.65 -14.33
C VAL A 145 23.26 -0.20 -14.76
N ARG A 146 22.78 0.07 -15.99
CA ARG A 146 22.65 1.44 -16.49
C ARG A 146 21.77 2.32 -15.59
N GLY A 147 20.68 1.78 -15.07
CA GLY A 147 19.78 2.49 -14.16
C GLY A 147 20.44 2.78 -12.82
N LEU A 148 21.07 1.78 -12.22
CA LEU A 148 21.74 1.90 -10.92
C LEU A 148 22.95 2.85 -10.99
N SER A 149 23.81 2.71 -12.01
CA SER A 149 24.94 3.63 -12.22
C SER A 149 24.49 5.08 -12.40
N PHE A 150 23.35 5.31 -13.06
CA PHE A 150 22.80 6.66 -13.20
C PHE A 150 22.29 7.25 -11.88
N TRP A 151 21.74 6.42 -10.99
CA TRP A 151 21.30 6.87 -9.67
C TRP A 151 22.50 7.18 -8.78
N PHE A 152 23.44 6.25 -8.67
CA PHE A 152 24.60 6.36 -7.77
C PHE A 152 25.75 7.19 -8.35
N SER A 153 25.62 7.75 -9.55
CA SER A 153 26.51 8.83 -10.00
C SER A 153 26.22 10.15 -9.30
N ASN A 154 25.02 10.33 -8.75
CA ASN A 154 24.58 11.56 -8.09
C ASN A 154 24.15 11.34 -6.63
N LEU A 155 23.99 10.08 -6.21
CA LEU A 155 23.65 9.67 -4.86
C LEU A 155 24.85 8.97 -4.22
N PRO A 156 24.98 8.97 -2.88
CA PRO A 156 25.97 8.15 -2.20
C PRO A 156 25.84 6.67 -2.61
N THR A 157 26.98 6.01 -2.84
CA THR A 157 27.02 4.57 -3.12
C THR A 157 26.52 3.80 -1.90
N PRO A 158 25.55 2.87 -2.05
CA PRO A 158 25.03 2.10 -0.94
C PRO A 158 25.99 0.99 -0.53
N ASP A 159 25.85 0.52 0.70
CA ASP A 159 26.56 -0.67 1.17
C ASP A 159 25.89 -1.96 0.64
N VAL A 160 24.56 -1.94 0.51
CA VAL A 160 23.74 -3.10 0.16
C VAL A 160 22.61 -2.71 -0.80
N ILE A 161 22.42 -3.51 -1.85
CA ILE A 161 21.22 -3.45 -2.69
C ILE A 161 20.46 -4.77 -2.56
N GLN A 162 19.21 -4.69 -2.13
CA GLN A 162 18.31 -5.83 -2.01
C GLN A 162 17.36 -5.86 -3.20
N SER A 163 17.24 -7.01 -3.85
CA SER A 163 16.28 -7.26 -4.93
C SER A 163 15.60 -8.60 -4.72
N ASP A 164 14.63 -8.94 -5.56
CA ASP A 164 14.19 -10.33 -5.69
C ASP A 164 15.26 -11.18 -6.41
N ASN A 165 15.01 -12.49 -6.55
CA ASN A 165 15.90 -13.41 -7.28
C ASN A 165 15.69 -13.35 -8.81
N GLY A 166 15.07 -12.30 -9.34
CA GLY A 166 14.82 -12.12 -10.76
C GLY A 166 16.12 -12.18 -11.57
N SER A 167 16.07 -12.81 -12.75
CA SER A 167 17.25 -13.01 -13.61
C SER A 167 17.91 -11.71 -14.06
N HIS A 168 17.17 -10.60 -14.03
CA HIS A 168 17.65 -9.26 -14.35
C HIS A 168 18.44 -8.60 -13.21
N PHE A 169 18.44 -9.18 -12.01
CA PHE A 169 19.29 -8.78 -10.87
C PHE A 169 20.35 -9.84 -10.52
N SER A 170 20.01 -11.13 -10.63
CA SER A 170 20.91 -12.24 -10.28
C SER A 170 21.91 -12.61 -11.38
N CYS A 171 21.85 -11.98 -12.55
CA CYS A 171 22.81 -12.25 -13.63
C CYS A 171 24.22 -11.74 -13.33
N LYS A 172 25.21 -12.39 -13.95
CA LYS A 172 26.64 -12.07 -13.80
C LYS A 172 26.97 -10.61 -14.07
N GLU A 173 26.35 -9.99 -15.07
CA GLU A 173 26.59 -8.57 -15.42
C GLU A 173 26.31 -7.63 -14.24
N VAL A 174 25.22 -7.86 -13.50
CA VAL A 174 24.85 -7.05 -12.32
C VAL A 174 25.74 -7.38 -11.13
N GLN A 175 26.03 -8.65 -10.90
CA GLN A 175 26.89 -9.11 -9.79
C GLN A 175 28.33 -8.61 -9.94
N ASP A 176 28.88 -8.64 -11.16
CA ASP A 176 30.21 -8.13 -11.46
C ASP A 176 30.26 -6.60 -11.28
N TRP A 177 29.20 -5.87 -11.69
CA TRP A 177 29.09 -4.43 -11.45
C TRP A 177 29.01 -4.09 -9.95
N ALA A 178 28.12 -4.75 -9.19
CA ALA A 178 27.98 -4.51 -7.75
C ALA A 178 29.30 -4.75 -7.02
N LYS A 179 30.03 -5.82 -7.38
CA LYS A 179 31.36 -6.10 -6.84
C LYS A 179 32.39 -5.00 -7.16
N GLN A 180 32.35 -4.42 -8.36
CA GLN A 180 33.24 -3.32 -8.74
C GLN A 180 32.95 -2.04 -7.95
N GLU A 181 31.68 -1.75 -7.67
CA GLU A 181 31.26 -0.60 -6.86
C GLU A 181 31.38 -0.83 -5.35
N GLY A 182 31.78 -2.04 -4.91
CA GLY A 182 31.87 -2.41 -3.50
C GLY A 182 30.51 -2.64 -2.80
N ILE A 183 29.46 -2.85 -3.58
CA ILE A 183 28.08 -3.06 -3.13
C ILE A 183 27.85 -4.55 -2.85
N LYS A 184 27.17 -4.85 -1.75
CA LYS A 184 26.73 -6.21 -1.39
C LYS A 184 25.34 -6.55 -1.91
#